data_AF-A0A268QU71-F1
#
_entry.id   AF-A0A268QU71-F1
#
_cell.length_a   1.000
_cell.length_b   1.000
_cell.length_c   1.000
_cell.angle_alpha   90.00
_cell.angle_beta   90.00
_cell.angle_gamma   90.00
#
_symmetry.space_group_name_H-M   'P 1'
#
loop_
_entity.id
_entity.type
_entity.pdbx_description
1 polymer ?
#
loop_
_entity_poly.entity_id
_entity_poly.type
_entity_poly.pdbx_seq_one_letter_code
_entity_poly.pdbx_strand_id
1 'polypeptide(L)' 'KILAIANEADIPAEHVYEVNMSEKTNALNAYVTGIGSNSRIVLWDTTLNRLSDEEILFIMAHEMGH' A
#
# COMPACT_ATOMS: atom_id res chain seq x y z
N LYS A 1 5.21 -6.46 -8.10
CA LYS A 1 5.35 -4.99 -8.11
C LYS A 1 5.31 -4.44 -6.68
N ILE A 2 4.16 -4.44 -6.02
CA ILE A 2 3.97 -3.89 -4.66
C ILE A 2 4.98 -4.41 -3.61
N LEU A 3 5.31 -5.72 -3.62
CA LEU A 3 6.28 -6.29 -2.68
C LEU A 3 7.72 -5.81 -2.91
N ALA A 4 8.09 -5.44 -4.14
CA ALA A 4 9.41 -4.88 -4.42
C ALA A 4 9.52 -3.46 -3.85
N ILE A 5 8.47 -2.66 -4.04
CA ILE A 5 8.37 -1.31 -3.49
C ILE A 5 8.35 -1.36 -1.95
N ALA A 6 7.65 -2.34 -1.36
CA ALA A 6 7.65 -2.56 0.09
C ALA A 6 9.07 -2.81 0.62
N ASN A 7 9.85 -3.63 -0.09
CA ASN A 7 11.23 -3.94 0.27
C ASN A 7 12.13 -2.68 0.21
N GLU A 8 11.93 -1.82 -0.79
CA GLU A 8 12.65 -0.54 -0.87
C GLU A 8 12.33 0.42 0.29
N ALA A 9 11.16 0.29 0.91
CA ALA A 9 10.77 1.04 2.11
C ALA A 9 11.10 0.32 3.43
N ASP A 10 11.85 -0.80 3.40
CA ASP A 10 12.12 -1.66 4.56
C ASP A 10 10.83 -2.18 5.26
N ILE A 11 9.75 -2.36 4.49
CA ILE A 11 8.45 -2.85 4.97
C ILE A 11 8.35 -4.36 4.76
N PRO A 12 8.08 -5.15 5.81
CA PRO A 12 7.86 -6.59 5.68
C PRO A 12 6.70 -6.91 4.72
N ALA A 13 6.94 -7.81 3.77
CA ALA A 13 5.97 -8.18 2.75
C ALA A 13 4.67 -8.76 3.34
N GLU A 14 4.75 -9.45 4.48
CA GLU A 14 3.60 -10.00 5.21
C GLU A 14 2.62 -8.93 5.74
N HIS A 15 3.04 -7.67 5.77
CA HIS A 15 2.22 -6.55 6.23
C HIS A 15 1.57 -5.78 5.07
N VAL A 16 1.83 -6.17 3.82
CA VAL A 16 1.38 -5.41 2.65
C VAL A 16 0.35 -6.19 1.85
N TYR A 17 -0.80 -5.56 1.63
CA TYR A 17 -1.95 -6.17 0.97
C TYR A 17 -2.45 -5.31 -0.17
N GLU A 18 -2.92 -5.97 -1.22
CA GLU A 18 -3.61 -5.35 -2.33
C GLU A 18 -5.08 -5.77 -2.32
N VAL A 19 -5.98 -4.83 -2.59
CA VAL A 19 -7.42 -5.10 -2.74
C VAL A 19 -7.88 -4.65 -4.11
N ASN A 20 -8.57 -5.54 -4.83
CA ASN A 20 -9.24 -5.20 -6.09
C ASN A 20 -10.47 -4.34 -5.82
N MET A 21 -10.39 -3.08 -6.25
CA MET A 21 -11.42 -2.06 -6.18
C MET A 21 -11.73 -1.44 -7.54
N SER A 22 -10.93 -1.72 -8.57
CA SER A 22 -11.15 -1.23 -9.93
C SER A 22 -12.48 -1.64 -10.54
N GLU A 23 -13.07 -2.77 -10.12
CA GLU A 23 -14.42 -3.18 -10.52
C GLU A 23 -15.54 -2.33 -9.92
N LYS A 24 -15.26 -1.63 -8.82
CA LYS A 24 -16.27 -0.89 -8.03
C LYS A 24 -16.10 0.62 -8.09
N THR A 25 -14.88 1.10 -8.29
CA THR A 25 -14.57 2.52 -8.23
C THR A 25 -13.28 2.85 -8.98
N ASN A 26 -13.14 4.12 -9.35
CA ASN A 26 -11.91 4.68 -9.89
C ASN A 26 -11.15 5.53 -8.87
N ALA A 27 -11.62 5.62 -7.62
CA ALA A 27 -10.92 6.36 -6.58
C ALA A 27 -9.57 5.70 -6.23
N LEU A 28 -8.61 6.51 -5.80
CA LEU A 28 -7.33 6.06 -5.25
C LEU A 28 -7.47 5.95 -3.74
N ASN A 29 -6.90 4.89 -3.17
CA ASN A 29 -6.87 4.71 -1.72
C ASN A 29 -5.69 3.84 -1.27
N ALA A 30 -5.26 4.09 -0.05
CA ALA A 30 -4.38 3.27 0.75
C ALA A 30 -4.70 3.55 2.23
N TYR A 31 -4.53 2.55 3.10
CA TYR A 31 -4.76 2.74 4.53
C TYR A 31 -3.98 1.73 5.36
N VAL A 32 -3.62 2.11 6.58
CA VAL A 32 -3.13 1.19 7.60
C VAL A 32 -4.27 0.63 8.46
N THR A 33 -4.16 -0.62 8.90
CA THR A 33 -5.08 -1.25 9.85
C THR A 33 -4.34 -2.20 10.78
N GLY A 34 -4.79 -2.30 12.04
CA GLY A 34 -4.12 -3.09 13.08
C GLY A 34 -3.43 -2.20 14.12
N ILE A 35 -2.74 -2.83 15.07
CA ILE A 35 -2.05 -2.14 16.17
C ILE A 35 -0.67 -2.78 16.38
N GLY A 36 0.37 -1.95 16.47
CA GLY A 36 1.74 -2.36 16.77
C GLY A 36 2.29 -3.32 15.71
N SER A 37 2.81 -4.47 16.14
CA SER A 37 3.40 -5.48 15.25
C SER A 37 2.39 -6.17 14.32
N ASN A 38 1.09 -6.00 14.54
CA ASN A 38 0.04 -6.58 13.71
C ASN A 38 -0.52 -5.61 12.66
N SER A 39 0.07 -4.42 12.53
CA SER A 39 -0.36 -3.41 11.58
C SER A 39 -0.07 -3.83 10.14
N ARG A 40 -0.99 -3.51 9.24
CA ARG A 40 -0.98 -3.90 7.83
C ARG A 40 -1.28 -2.68 6.97
N ILE A 41 -0.53 -2.49 5.90
CA ILE A 41 -0.87 -1.55 4.84
C ILE A 41 -1.73 -2.27 3.81
N VAL A 42 -2.81 -1.62 3.42
CA VAL A 42 -3.67 -2.05 2.32
C VAL A 42 -3.65 -0.98 1.24
N LEU A 43 -3.28 -1.35 0.01
CA LEU A 43 -3.38 -0.49 -1.17
C LEU A 43 -4.47 -1.02 -2.10
N TRP A 44 -5.19 -0.10 -2.75
CA TRP A 44 -6.11 -0.49 -3.82
C TRP A 44 -5.35 -0.68 -5.13
N ASP A 45 -5.79 -1.65 -5.94
CA ASP A 45 -5.27 -1.88 -7.29
C ASP A 45 -5.38 -0.62 -8.18
N THR A 46 -6.42 0.19 -7.99
CA THR A 46 -6.60 1.49 -8.64
C THR A 46 -5.46 2.47 -8.35
N THR A 47 -4.89 2.44 -7.14
CA THR A 47 -3.72 3.23 -6.74
C THR A 47 -2.46 2.70 -7.41
N LEU A 48 -2.23 1.38 -7.34
CA LEU A 48 -1.03 0.74 -7.88
C LEU A 48 -0.89 0.86 -9.40
N ASN A 49 -2.03 0.93 -10.09
CA ASN A 49 -2.09 1.01 -11.55
C ASN A 49 -1.99 2.45 -12.09
N ARG A 50 -2.21 3.47 -11.26
CA ARG A 50 -2.24 4.88 -11.70
C ARG A 50 -1.08 5.72 -11.18
N LEU A 51 -0.49 5.34 -10.06
CA LEU A 51 0.64 6.04 -9.49
C LEU A 51 1.97 5.41 -9.94
N SER A 52 2.98 6.25 -10.02
CA SER A 52 4.37 5.84 -10.19
C SER A 52 4.88 5.09 -8.95
N ASP A 53 5.98 4.35 -9.12
CA ASP A 53 6.56 3.56 -8.02
C ASP A 53 7.05 4.48 -6.89
N GLU A 54 7.55 5.68 -7.20
CA GLU A 54 7.96 6.70 -6.21
C GLU A 54 6.76 7.25 -5.41
N GLU A 55 5.63 7.50 -6.06
CA GLU A 55 4.40 7.94 -5.38
C GLU A 55 3.81 6.84 -4.50
N ILE A 56 3.86 5.58 -4.95
CA ILE A 56 3.44 4.42 -4.16
C ILE A 56 4.36 4.27 -2.94
N LEU A 57 5.67 4.38 -3.13
CA LEU A 57 6.66 4.33 -2.05
C LEU A 57 6.40 5.42 -1.00
N PHE A 58 6.13 6.65 -1.43
CA PHE A 58 5.79 7.77 -0.55
C PHE A 58 4.53 7.46 0.29
N ILE A 59 3.47 6.95 -0.34
CA ILE A 59 2.23 6.58 0.37
C ILE A 59 2.49 5.45 1.37
N MET A 60 3.22 4.40 0.98
CA MET A 60 3.56 3.30 1.89
C MET A 60 4.36 3.79 3.11
N ALA A 61 5.31 4.70 2.91
CA ALA A 61 6.06 5.32 3.99
C ALA A 61 5.16 6.19 4.89
N HIS A 62 4.22 6.95 4.32
CA HIS A 62 3.23 7.72 5.08
C HIS A 62 2.36 6.80 5.94
N GLU A 63 1.83 5.72 5.36
CA GLU A 63 0.94 4.78 6.05
C GLU A 63 1.68 3.98 7.14
N MET A 64 2.96 3.65 6.95
CA MET A 64 3.81 3.08 8.02
C MET A 64 4.10 4.05 9.17
N GLY A 65 3.97 5.36 8.90
CA GLY A 65 4.15 6.39 9.92
C GLY A 65 2.99 6.48 10.92
N HIS A 66 1.82 5.94 10.58
CA HIS A 66 0.65 5.81 11.47
C HIS A 66 0.80 4.57 12.37
#